data_AF-A0A3N0WQU1-F1
#
_entry.id   AF-A0A3N0WQU1-F1
#
_cell.length_a   1.000
_cell.length_b   1.000
_cell.length_c   1.000
_cell.angle_alpha   90.00
_cell.angle_beta   90.00
_cell.angle_gamma   90.00
#
_symmetry.space_group_name_H-M   'P 1'
#
loop_
_entity.id
_entity.type
_entity.pdbx_description
1 polymer ?
#
loop_
_entity_poly.entity_id
_entity_poly.type
_entity_poly.pdbx_seq_one_letter_code
_entity_poly.pdbx_strand_id
1 'polypeptide(L)'
;MIKKRILIFLTLLSNPVCFSQADLADKSFQAVIGSVCEETSQPDPCAGYMIYLLLNFKKDQVSITEKNVRSCSASVRYKINAGWKSEPDGKIILSYPDKLPGHFLEGFRLQYKGKQLIGYKKDWQGQMVEYKFEPVK
;
A
#
# COMPACT_ATOMS: atom_id res chain seq x y z
N MET A 1 35.60 25.07 -49.27
CA MET A 1 35.62 25.10 -47.78
C MET A 1 34.25 24.72 -47.24
N ILE A 2 34.05 23.49 -46.77
CA ILE A 2 32.76 23.01 -46.27
C ILE A 2 32.82 22.93 -44.74
N LYS A 3 32.10 23.82 -44.06
CA LYS A 3 31.93 23.81 -42.60
C LYS A 3 30.99 22.66 -42.22
N LYS A 4 31.55 21.57 -41.69
CA LYS A 4 30.78 20.51 -41.04
C LYS A 4 30.17 21.06 -39.74
N ARG A 5 28.86 21.26 -39.71
CA ARG A 5 28.11 21.53 -38.48
C ARG A 5 27.88 20.19 -37.78
N ILE A 6 28.64 19.92 -36.73
CA ILE A 6 28.44 18.77 -35.86
C ILE A 6 27.21 19.08 -35.00
N LEU A 7 26.07 18.45 -35.31
CA LEU A 7 24.91 18.44 -34.43
C LEU A 7 25.23 17.52 -33.25
N ILE A 8 25.48 18.10 -32.08
CA ILE A 8 25.59 17.36 -30.82
C ILE A 8 24.16 17.06 -30.36
N PHE A 9 23.72 15.82 -30.58
CA PHE A 9 22.48 15.31 -30.00
C PHE A 9 22.73 15.09 -28.50
N LEU A 10 22.34 16.04 -27.65
CA LEU A 10 22.26 15.81 -26.20
C LEU A 10 21.15 14.79 -25.96
N THR A 11 21.51 13.52 -25.87
CA THR A 11 20.63 12.49 -25.31
C THR A 11 20.45 12.79 -23.84
N LEU A 12 19.30 13.38 -23.50
CA LEU A 12 18.77 13.44 -22.14
C LEU A 12 18.73 12.02 -21.60
N LEU A 13 19.74 11.65 -20.81
CA LEU A 13 19.74 10.47 -19.94
C LEU A 13 18.64 10.69 -18.90
N SER A 14 17.39 10.39 -19.25
CA SER A 14 16.35 10.15 -18.26
C SER A 14 16.77 8.91 -17.49
N ASN A 15 17.52 9.09 -16.39
CA ASN A 15 17.76 8.00 -15.45
C ASN A 15 16.39 7.48 -15.04
N PRO A 16 16.00 6.24 -15.40
CA PRO A 16 14.81 5.67 -14.80
C PRO A 16 15.08 5.67 -13.30
N VAL A 17 14.22 6.34 -12.53
CA VAL A 17 14.28 6.30 -11.07
C VAL A 17 14.03 4.85 -10.69
N CYS A 18 15.11 4.10 -10.53
CA CYS A 18 15.06 2.69 -10.20
C CYS A 18 14.63 2.62 -8.74
N PHE A 19 13.44 2.09 -8.50
CA PHE A 19 12.95 1.86 -7.15
C PHE A 19 13.76 0.74 -6.49
N SER A 20 14.23 0.99 -5.26
CA SER A 20 14.96 0.01 -4.47
C SER A 20 14.13 -0.43 -3.27
N GLN A 21 14.32 -1.68 -2.84
CA GLN A 21 13.70 -2.19 -1.61
C GLN A 21 14.06 -1.33 -0.39
N ALA A 22 15.23 -0.69 -0.40
CA ALA A 22 15.67 0.24 0.64
C ALA A 22 14.75 1.47 0.78
N ASP A 23 13.98 1.83 -0.26
CA ASP A 23 13.09 2.99 -0.21
C ASP A 23 11.88 2.76 0.69
N LEU A 24 11.53 1.52 1.02
CA LEU A 24 10.44 1.17 1.92
C LEU A 24 10.91 0.52 3.22
N ALA A 25 12.11 -0.04 3.27
CA ALA A 25 12.63 -0.68 4.47
C ALA A 25 12.57 0.27 5.69
N ASP A 26 12.10 -0.28 6.81
CA ASP A 26 11.91 0.41 8.10
C ASP A 26 10.89 1.56 8.09
N LYS A 27 10.05 1.64 7.06
CA LYS A 27 8.93 2.59 7.00
C LYS A 27 7.60 1.91 7.30
N SER A 28 6.70 2.70 7.87
CA SER A 28 5.34 2.28 8.18
C SER A 28 4.35 3.16 7.43
N PHE A 29 3.30 2.54 6.91
CA PHE A 29 2.27 3.22 6.15
C PHE A 29 0.88 2.75 6.57
N GLN A 30 -0.12 3.60 6.38
CA GLN A 30 -1.51 3.25 6.64
C GLN A 30 -2.46 3.81 5.59
N ALA A 31 -3.54 3.07 5.31
CA ALA A 31 -4.65 3.52 4.48
C ALA A 31 -5.98 3.15 5.14
N VAL A 32 -7.01 3.95 4.90
CA VAL A 32 -8.39 3.56 5.16
C VAL A 32 -8.83 2.65 4.03
N ILE A 33 -9.23 1.42 4.36
CA ILE A 33 -9.67 0.40 3.38
C ILE A 33 -11.19 0.16 3.38
N GLY A 34 -11.90 0.77 4.34
CA GLY A 34 -13.35 0.70 4.42
C GLY A 34 -13.89 1.40 5.66
N SER A 35 -15.20 1.38 5.80
CA SER A 35 -15.92 1.90 6.95
C SER A 35 -17.20 1.09 7.16
N VAL A 36 -17.64 0.99 8.40
CA VAL A 36 -18.90 0.34 8.77
C VAL A 36 -19.68 1.31 9.65
N CYS A 37 -20.95 1.51 9.32
CA CYS A 37 -21.91 2.17 10.19
C CYS A 37 -22.76 1.08 10.85
N GLU A 38 -22.95 1.16 12.17
CA GLU A 38 -23.74 0.18 12.91
C GLU A 38 -25.07 0.82 13.31
N GLU A 39 -26.18 0.18 12.95
CA GLU A 39 -27.51 0.62 13.37
C GLU A 39 -27.68 0.34 14.86
N THR A 40 -28.13 1.36 15.61
CA THR A 40 -28.31 1.29 17.06
C THR A 40 -29.72 1.75 17.43
N SER A 41 -30.29 1.15 18.48
CA SER A 41 -31.65 1.49 18.94
C SER A 41 -31.75 2.86 19.62
N GLN A 42 -30.62 3.45 19.98
CA GLN A 42 -30.47 4.78 20.60
C GLN A 42 -29.19 5.42 20.04
N PRO A 43 -29.07 6.76 20.01
CA PRO A 43 -27.85 7.42 19.54
C PRO A 43 -26.61 6.96 20.32
N ASP A 44 -25.69 6.30 19.61
CA ASP A 44 -24.40 5.87 20.16
C ASP A 44 -23.25 6.53 19.35
N PRO A 45 -22.44 7.40 19.96
CA PRO A 45 -21.31 8.06 19.29
C PRO A 45 -20.19 7.11 18.85
N CYS A 46 -20.23 5.84 19.28
CA CYS A 46 -19.32 4.76 18.89
C CYS A 46 -19.91 3.82 17.83
N ALA A 47 -21.13 4.09 17.33
CA ALA A 47 -21.84 3.28 16.35
C ALA A 47 -21.24 3.42 14.95
N GLY A 48 -20.11 2.74 14.75
CA GLY A 48 -19.40 2.68 13.48
C GLY A 48 -17.90 2.73 13.67
N TYR A 49 -17.18 2.31 12.64
CA TYR A 49 -15.72 2.31 12.63
C TYR A 49 -15.15 2.46 11.23
N MET A 50 -13.95 3.04 11.18
CA MET A 50 -13.10 3.01 10.01
C MET A 50 -12.21 1.76 10.07
N ILE A 51 -12.01 1.12 8.93
CA ILE A 51 -11.12 -0.02 8.78
C ILE A 51 -9.81 0.49 8.18
N TYR A 52 -8.72 0.34 8.93
CA TYR A 52 -7.38 0.71 8.50
C TYR A 52 -6.56 -0.54 8.17
N LEU A 53 -5.75 -0.44 7.12
CA LEU A 53 -4.69 -1.38 6.82
C LEU A 53 -3.34 -0.70 7.07
N LEU A 54 -2.55 -1.27 7.98
CA LEU A 54 -1.21 -0.79 8.33
C LEU A 54 -0.16 -1.76 7.76
N LEU A 55 0.84 -1.20 7.11
CA LEU A 55 1.97 -1.92 6.53
C LEU A 55 3.26 -1.43 7.19
N ASN A 56 3.92 -2.30 7.95
CA ASN A 56 5.19 -1.99 8.58
C ASN A 56 6.28 -2.79 7.88
N PHE A 57 7.03 -2.13 7.00
CA PHE A 57 8.08 -2.76 6.22
C PHE A 57 9.36 -2.89 7.05
N LYS A 58 9.91 -4.09 7.07
CA LYS A 58 11.28 -4.43 7.48
C LYS A 58 12.06 -4.90 6.26
N LYS A 59 13.34 -5.18 6.42
CA LYS A 59 14.24 -5.50 5.30
C LYS A 59 13.70 -6.59 4.36
N ASP A 60 13.18 -7.68 4.93
CA ASP A 60 12.73 -8.89 4.22
C ASP A 60 11.27 -9.26 4.53
N GLN A 61 10.70 -8.66 5.57
CA GLN A 61 9.36 -8.93 6.05
C GLN A 61 8.52 -7.66 6.10
N VAL A 62 7.21 -7.78 5.85
CA VAL A 62 6.23 -6.74 6.12
C VAL A 62 5.21 -7.28 7.11
N SER A 63 4.92 -6.47 8.14
CA SER A 63 3.84 -6.76 9.08
C SER A 63 2.59 -6.01 8.66
N ILE A 64 1.55 -6.76 8.32
CA ILE A 64 0.27 -6.28 7.80
C ILE A 64 -0.76 -6.40 8.92
N THR A 65 -1.33 -5.28 9.34
CA THR A 65 -2.32 -5.23 10.42
C THR A 65 -3.59 -4.56 9.96
N GLU A 66 -4.73 -5.25 10.11
CA GLU A 66 -6.04 -4.64 9.94
C GLU A 66 -6.56 -4.18 11.30
N LYS A 67 -7.02 -2.93 11.38
CA LYS A 67 -7.54 -2.32 12.60
C LYS A 67 -8.90 -1.71 12.36
N ASN A 68 -9.82 -1.94 13.29
CA ASN A 68 -11.07 -1.21 13.37
C ASN A 68 -10.89 -0.07 14.37
N VAL A 69 -11.11 1.16 13.93
CA VAL A 69 -11.00 2.36 14.76
C VAL A 69 -12.38 3.01 14.88
N ARG A 70 -12.93 2.95 16.09
CA ARG A 70 -14.15 3.64 16.53
C ARG A 70 -13.76 4.96 17.19
N SER A 71 -14.73 5.86 17.37
CA SER A 71 -14.54 7.10 18.13
C SER A 71 -14.01 6.87 19.55
N CYS A 72 -14.39 5.76 20.19
CA CYS A 72 -14.05 5.48 21.59
C CYS A 72 -13.04 4.35 21.79
N SER A 73 -12.70 3.58 20.76
CA SER A 73 -11.76 2.46 20.91
C SER A 73 -11.15 2.03 19.58
N ALA A 74 -10.02 1.33 19.64
CA ALA A 74 -9.42 0.68 18.50
C ALA A 74 -9.22 -0.81 18.81
N SER A 75 -9.44 -1.65 17.81
CA SER A 75 -9.22 -3.10 17.92
C SER A 75 -8.44 -3.61 16.71
N VAL A 76 -7.55 -4.57 16.93
CA VAL A 76 -6.83 -5.27 15.86
C VAL A 76 -7.68 -6.46 15.43
N ARG A 77 -8.04 -6.52 14.15
CA ARG A 77 -8.77 -7.68 13.59
C ARG A 77 -7.82 -8.84 13.31
N TYR A 78 -6.71 -8.56 12.65
CA TYR A 78 -5.64 -9.54 12.45
C TYR A 78 -4.30 -8.84 12.27
N LYS A 79 -3.25 -9.62 12.46
CA LYS A 79 -1.87 -9.26 12.15
C LYS A 79 -1.21 -10.44 11.46
N ILE A 80 -0.71 -10.21 10.25
CA ILE A 80 -0.03 -11.21 9.44
C ILE A 80 1.36 -10.69 9.11
N ASN A 81 2.32 -11.61 9.12
CA ASN A 81 3.67 -11.36 8.66
C ASN A 81 3.85 -12.01 7.30
N ALA A 82 4.32 -11.25 6.32
CA ALA A 82 4.60 -11.73 4.98
C ALA A 82 6.03 -11.39 4.58
N GLY A 83 6.67 -12.26 3.82
CA GLY A 83 7.87 -11.87 3.07
C GLY A 83 7.49 -10.85 2.01
N TRP A 84 8.42 -9.98 1.64
CA TRP A 84 8.18 -9.06 0.52
C TRP A 84 9.43 -8.76 -0.30
N LYS A 85 9.21 -8.40 -1.56
CA LYS A 85 10.24 -7.93 -2.49
C LYS A 85 9.67 -6.84 -3.39
N SER A 86 10.54 -5.92 -3.82
CA SER A 86 10.23 -4.90 -4.82
C SER A 86 10.77 -5.29 -6.19
N GLU A 87 9.98 -5.08 -7.23
CA GLU A 87 10.43 -5.08 -8.62
C GLU A 87 10.85 -3.66 -9.05
N PRO A 88 11.73 -3.51 -10.07
CA PRO A 88 12.23 -2.19 -10.49
C PRO A 88 11.15 -1.20 -10.97
N ASP A 89 9.99 -1.70 -11.38
CA ASP A 89 8.81 -0.92 -11.80
C ASP A 89 7.93 -0.45 -10.62
N GLY A 90 8.37 -0.69 -9.39
CA GLY A 90 7.65 -0.31 -8.17
C GLY A 90 6.69 -1.38 -7.65
N LYS A 91 6.46 -2.48 -8.37
CA LYS A 91 5.55 -3.53 -7.92
C LYS A 91 6.09 -4.23 -6.67
N ILE A 92 5.23 -4.46 -5.68
CA ILE A 92 5.58 -5.13 -4.43
C ILE A 92 4.93 -6.51 -4.42
N ILE A 93 5.77 -7.54 -4.30
CA ILE A 93 5.35 -8.92 -4.22
C ILE A 93 5.30 -9.33 -2.75
N LEU A 94 4.15 -9.81 -2.31
CA LEU A 94 3.94 -10.33 -0.96
C LEU A 94 3.93 -11.86 -0.99
N SER A 95 4.62 -12.48 -0.04
CA SER A 95 4.70 -13.93 0.13
C SER A 95 4.21 -14.31 1.51
N TYR A 96 3.05 -14.95 1.57
CA TYR A 96 2.39 -15.32 2.83
C TYR A 96 2.77 -16.74 3.27
N PRO A 97 3.06 -16.98 4.55
CA PRO A 97 3.42 -18.31 5.05
C PRO A 97 2.22 -19.27 5.10
N ASP A 98 1.03 -18.74 5.36
CA ASP A 98 -0.21 -19.52 5.52
C ASP A 98 -1.27 -19.11 4.49
N LYS A 99 -2.28 -19.96 4.31
CA LYS A 99 -3.49 -19.56 3.56
C LYS A 99 -4.08 -18.33 4.22
N LEU A 100 -4.21 -17.26 3.43
CA LEU A 100 -4.96 -16.08 3.83
C LEU A 100 -6.37 -16.54 4.22
N PRO A 101 -6.82 -16.36 5.47
CA PRO A 101 -8.24 -16.48 5.77
C PRO A 101 -8.98 -15.49 4.88
N GLY A 102 -10.25 -15.73 4.51
CA GLY A 102 -11.01 -14.93 3.53
C GLY A 102 -11.05 -13.42 3.87
N HIS A 103 -9.98 -12.72 3.52
CA HIS A 103 -9.60 -11.42 4.04
C HIS A 103 -9.41 -10.45 2.88
N PHE A 104 -9.43 -9.17 3.21
CA PHE A 104 -9.12 -8.08 2.30
C PHE A 104 -7.84 -8.29 1.47
N LEU A 105 -6.85 -9.04 1.99
CA LEU A 105 -5.59 -9.31 1.29
C LEU A 105 -5.71 -10.22 0.06
N GLU A 106 -6.81 -10.96 -0.11
CA GLU A 106 -7.00 -11.78 -1.31
C GLU A 106 -7.12 -10.91 -2.57
N GLY A 107 -6.21 -11.13 -3.53
CA GLY A 107 -6.14 -10.31 -4.75
C GLY A 107 -5.67 -8.86 -4.52
N PHE A 108 -5.30 -8.49 -3.30
CA PHE A 108 -4.72 -7.18 -2.98
C PHE A 108 -3.31 -7.08 -3.56
N ARG A 109 -3.00 -5.95 -4.20
CA ARG A 109 -1.70 -5.68 -4.83
C ARG A 109 -1.16 -4.36 -4.32
N LEU A 110 0.17 -4.24 -4.28
CA LEU A 110 0.85 -3.03 -3.86
C LEU A 110 1.80 -2.54 -4.96
N GLN A 111 1.86 -1.23 -5.15
CA GLN A 111 2.83 -0.57 -6.01
C GLN A 111 3.35 0.69 -5.33
N TYR A 112 4.65 0.93 -5.44
CA TYR A 112 5.28 2.17 -5.05
C TYR A 112 5.57 3.00 -6.28
N LYS A 113 4.88 4.13 -6.42
CA LYS A 113 4.97 5.00 -7.61
C LYS A 113 5.10 6.45 -7.16
N GLY A 114 6.13 7.13 -7.65
CA GLY A 114 6.29 8.57 -7.40
C GLY A 114 6.37 8.93 -5.90
N LYS A 115 7.02 8.09 -5.08
CA LYS A 115 7.10 8.20 -3.62
C LYS A 115 5.78 7.99 -2.85
N GLN A 116 4.73 7.52 -3.52
CA GLN A 116 3.48 7.10 -2.89
C GLN A 116 3.38 5.58 -2.92
N LEU A 117 2.99 4.98 -1.80
CA LEU A 117 2.56 3.59 -1.74
C LEU A 117 1.06 3.52 -2.07
N ILE A 118 0.69 2.68 -3.03
CA ILE A 118 -0.69 2.52 -3.49
C ILE A 118 -1.07 1.04 -3.42
N GLY A 119 -2.20 0.76 -2.78
CA GLY A 119 -2.84 -0.54 -2.79
C GLY A 119 -3.94 -0.62 -3.84
N TYR A 120 -4.15 -1.81 -4.37
CA TYR A 120 -5.14 -2.07 -5.42
C TYR A 120 -5.94 -3.31 -5.07
N LYS A 121 -7.27 -3.22 -5.11
CA LYS A 121 -8.16 -4.37 -4.93
C LYS A 121 -9.39 -4.23 -5.81
N LYS A 122 -9.93 -5.35 -6.28
CA LYS A 122 -11.28 -5.35 -6.87
C LYS A 122 -12.32 -5.19 -5.77
N ASP A 123 -13.30 -4.34 -6.01
CA ASP A 123 -14.52 -4.29 -5.19
C ASP A 123 -15.47 -5.44 -5.55
N TRP A 124 -16.66 -5.42 -4.93
CA TRP A 124 -17.70 -6.41 -5.14
C TRP A 124 -18.32 -6.37 -6.55
N GLN A 125 -18.15 -5.28 -7.30
CA GLN A 125 -18.56 -5.15 -8.69
C GLN A 125 -17.43 -5.52 -9.67
N GLY A 126 -16.25 -5.87 -9.17
CA GLY A 126 -15.07 -6.21 -9.95
C GLY A 126 -14.26 -5.00 -10.44
N GLN A 127 -14.61 -3.78 -10.02
CA GLN A 127 -13.87 -2.56 -10.37
C GLN A 127 -12.62 -2.44 -9.51
N MET A 128 -11.51 -1.97 -10.10
CA MET A 128 -10.26 -1.75 -9.37
C MET A 128 -10.36 -0.47 -8.54
N VAL A 129 -10.24 -0.61 -7.22
CA VAL A 129 -10.16 0.48 -6.25
C VAL A 129 -8.71 0.71 -5.84
N GLU A 130 -8.32 1.99 -5.76
CA GLU A 130 -7.01 2.42 -5.27
C GLU A 130 -7.08 2.87 -3.81
N TYR A 131 -6.09 2.46 -3.02
CA TYR A 131 -5.92 2.84 -1.62
C TYR A 131 -4.58 3.56 -1.47
N LYS A 132 -4.61 4.87 -1.20
CA LYS A 132 -3.40 5.66 -0.98
C LYS A 132 -2.92 5.48 0.45
N PHE A 133 -1.69 5.01 0.58
CA PHE A 133 -1.06 4.77 1.87
C PHE A 133 -0.23 5.99 2.29
N GLU A 134 -0.57 6.53 3.45
CA GLU A 134 0.15 7.65 4.06
C GLU A 134 1.24 7.13 5.02
N PRO A 135 2.42 7.77 5.08
CA PRO A 135 3.44 7.43 6.07
C PRO A 135 2.89 7.61 7.50
N VAL A 136 3.15 6.63 8.36
CA VAL A 136 2.91 6.75 9.80
C VAL A 136 4.13 7.45 10.41
N LYS A 137 3.89 8.56 11.10
CA LYS A 137 4.93 9.32 11.81
C LYS A 137 5.37 8.62 13.10
#